data_AF-A0A840UKC7-F1
#
_entry.id   AF-A0A840UKC7-F1
#
_cell.length_a   1.000
_cell.length_b   1.000
_cell.length_c   1.000
_cell.angle_alpha   90.00
_cell.angle_beta   90.00
_cell.angle_gamma   90.00
#
_symmetry.space_group_name_H-M   'P 1'
#
loop_
_entity.id
_entity.type
_entity.pdbx_description
1 polymer ?
#
loop_
_entity_poly.entity_id
_entity_poly.type
_entity_poly.pdbx_seq_one_letter_code
_entity_poly.pdbx_strand_id
1 'polypeptide(L)'
;MEHFAIGQTLGCHYLKDETKPSDDPVNSPKHLWGYTDDHWWMTALPQQFNRFRNSEPGLNLYLVLNDSGTASFHIYDRQSGWVPLETFLDIQHQPLSQERAERLWLKRDYGLLVAKQSEQMGMDVKRTSQRLGEINLSHHRDGNRYRYNDQLGLVKASNDQWV
;
A
#
# COMPACT_ATOMS: atom_id res chain seq x y z
N MET A 1 -25.25 -5.14 -12.70
CA MET A 1 -25.05 -4.81 -11.27
C MET A 1 -24.21 -3.55 -11.09
N GLU A 2 -23.07 -3.41 -11.76
CA GLU A 2 -22.19 -2.23 -11.63
C GLU A 2 -22.89 -0.91 -11.99
N HIS A 3 -23.57 -0.82 -13.14
CA HIS A 3 -24.33 0.37 -13.53
C HIS A 3 -25.39 0.80 -12.51
N PHE A 4 -26.04 -0.18 -11.86
CA PHE A 4 -27.00 0.09 -10.79
C PHE A 4 -26.30 0.68 -9.56
N ALA A 5 -25.19 0.07 -9.13
CA ALA A 5 -24.40 0.58 -8.00
C ALA A 5 -23.87 1.99 -8.26
N ILE A 6 -23.34 2.26 -9.46
CA ILE A 6 -22.87 3.60 -9.87
C ILE A 6 -24.01 4.61 -9.82
N GLY A 7 -25.17 4.29 -10.39
CA GLY A 7 -26.34 5.17 -10.39
C GLY A 7 -26.85 5.49 -8.98
N GLN A 8 -26.78 4.52 -8.06
CA GLN A 8 -27.11 4.72 -6.65
C GLN A 8 -26.09 5.64 -5.96
N THR A 9 -24.79 5.36 -6.09
CA THR A 9 -23.70 6.15 -5.47
C THR A 9 -23.67 7.61 -5.95
N LEU A 10 -23.91 7.86 -7.24
CA LEU A 10 -23.93 9.21 -7.81
C LEU A 10 -25.22 9.99 -7.47
N GLY A 11 -26.18 9.36 -6.78
CA GLY A 11 -27.46 10.00 -6.46
C GLY A 11 -28.38 10.17 -7.68
N CYS A 12 -28.16 9.43 -8.77
CA CYS A 12 -29.03 9.53 -9.96
C CYS A 12 -30.46 9.02 -9.72
N HIS A 13 -30.70 8.27 -8.65
CA HIS A 13 -32.03 7.83 -8.25
C HIS A 13 -32.89 8.98 -7.69
N TYR A 14 -32.26 10.03 -7.16
CA TYR A 14 -32.94 11.27 -6.76
C TYR A 14 -33.45 12.06 -7.98
N LEU A 15 -32.78 11.96 -9.12
CA LEU A 15 -33.28 12.52 -10.40
C LEU A 15 -34.51 11.77 -10.94
N LYS A 16 -34.84 10.62 -10.35
CA LYS A 16 -35.98 9.76 -10.74
C LYS A 16 -37.12 9.76 -9.72
N ASP A 17 -37.05 10.58 -8.66
CA ASP A 17 -38.02 10.63 -7.55
C ASP A 17 -38.25 9.27 -6.83
N GLU A 18 -37.25 8.39 -6.81
CA GLU A 18 -37.34 7.05 -6.21
C GLU A 18 -37.01 7.02 -4.70
N THR A 19 -37.19 8.12 -3.97
CA THR A 19 -36.76 8.25 -2.55
C THR A 19 -37.62 7.47 -1.57
N LYS A 20 -37.01 6.76 -0.63
CA LYS A 20 -37.71 6.16 0.51
C LYS A 20 -37.65 7.10 1.73
N PRO A 21 -38.65 7.05 2.64
CA PRO A 21 -38.67 7.87 3.86
C PRO A 21 -37.47 7.67 4.81
N SER A 22 -36.73 6.59 4.65
CA SER A 22 -35.54 6.24 5.45
C SER A 22 -34.24 6.81 4.90
N ASP A 23 -34.25 7.36 3.68
CA ASP A 23 -33.03 7.77 2.99
C ASP A 23 -32.55 9.12 3.51
N ASP A 24 -31.23 9.31 3.59
CA ASP A 24 -30.66 10.61 3.89
C ASP A 24 -31.08 11.64 2.82
N PRO A 25 -31.27 12.93 3.18
CA PRO A 25 -31.59 13.97 2.21
C PRO A 25 -30.54 14.04 1.07
N VAL A 26 -30.97 14.41 -0.15
CA VAL A 26 -30.08 14.58 -1.32
C VAL A 26 -28.87 15.47 -1.01
N ASN A 27 -29.12 16.53 -0.23
CA ASN A 27 -28.12 17.52 0.15
C ASN A 27 -27.35 17.15 1.42
N SER A 28 -27.47 15.92 1.92
CA SER A 28 -26.67 15.42 3.05
C SER A 28 -25.20 15.29 2.65
N PRO A 29 -24.25 15.51 3.60
CA PRO A 29 -22.81 15.34 3.35
C PRO A 29 -22.42 13.89 3.01
N LYS A 30 -23.34 12.92 3.13
CA LYS A 30 -23.16 11.53 2.73
C LYS A 30 -23.31 11.32 1.22
N HIS A 31 -23.89 12.26 0.49
CA HIS A 31 -24.08 12.16 -0.96
C HIS A 31 -23.17 13.11 -1.71
N LEU A 32 -22.88 12.76 -2.97
CA LEU A 32 -22.09 13.61 -3.87
C LEU A 32 -22.75 14.98 -4.07
N TRP A 33 -24.07 15.03 -4.19
CA TRP A 33 -24.82 16.27 -4.38
C TRP A 33 -24.73 17.22 -3.19
N GLY A 34 -24.75 16.72 -1.95
CA GLY A 34 -24.46 17.54 -0.78
C GLY A 34 -23.04 18.14 -0.80
N TYR A 35 -22.07 17.44 -1.39
CA TYR A 35 -20.72 17.98 -1.56
C TYR A 35 -20.64 19.07 -2.64
N THR A 36 -21.37 18.93 -3.76
CA THR A 36 -21.28 19.85 -4.91
C THR A 36 -22.20 21.07 -4.80
N ASP A 37 -23.44 20.87 -4.34
CA ASP A 37 -24.52 21.86 -4.44
C ASP A 37 -24.78 22.58 -3.11
N ASP A 38 -24.19 22.08 -2.03
CA ASP A 38 -24.29 22.65 -0.69
C ASP A 38 -22.90 23.04 -0.14
N HIS A 39 -22.86 23.50 1.10
CA HIS A 39 -21.64 24.04 1.71
C HIS A 39 -20.81 22.99 2.48
N TRP A 40 -21.11 21.70 2.31
CA TRP A 40 -20.46 20.62 3.09
C TRP A 40 -18.97 20.45 2.77
N TRP A 41 -18.50 20.93 1.61
CA TRP A 41 -17.07 20.98 1.27
C TRP A 41 -16.26 21.89 2.19
N MET A 42 -16.90 22.83 2.91
CA MET A 42 -16.26 23.60 3.98
C MET A 42 -16.09 22.79 5.28
N THR A 43 -16.60 21.57 5.33
CA THR A 43 -16.53 20.66 6.47
C THR A 43 -15.73 19.40 6.12
N ALA A 44 -15.34 18.63 7.14
CA ALA A 44 -14.72 17.32 6.96
C ALA A 44 -15.75 16.16 6.94
N LEU A 45 -17.05 16.46 6.99
CA LEU A 45 -18.10 15.45 7.11
C LEU A 45 -18.17 14.50 5.89
N PRO A 46 -18.08 14.98 4.63
CA PRO A 46 -18.06 14.09 3.47
C PRO A 46 -16.92 13.07 3.51
N GLN A 47 -15.73 13.48 3.99
CA GLN A 47 -14.57 12.61 4.12
C GLN A 47 -14.73 11.61 5.27
N GLN A 48 -15.53 11.92 6.30
CA GLN A 48 -15.85 10.99 7.39
C GLN A 48 -16.87 9.94 6.98
N PHE A 49 -17.89 10.32 6.20
CA PHE A 49 -18.93 9.41 5.74
C PHE A 49 -18.50 8.57 4.54
N ASN A 50 -17.81 9.19 3.57
CA ASN A 50 -17.32 8.56 2.35
C ASN A 50 -15.80 8.54 2.34
N ARG A 51 -15.21 7.79 3.28
CA ARG A 51 -13.76 7.69 3.43
C ARG A 51 -13.13 7.12 2.16
N PHE A 52 -12.23 7.90 1.56
CA PHE A 52 -11.35 7.37 0.50
C PHE A 52 -10.45 6.28 1.09
N ARG A 53 -10.43 5.10 0.46
CA ARG A 53 -9.76 3.88 0.94
C ARG A 53 -10.18 3.51 2.36
N ASN A 54 -11.43 3.07 2.51
CA ASN A 54 -11.97 2.54 3.75
C ASN A 54 -11.47 1.11 4.04
N SER A 55 -10.14 0.91 4.04
CA SER A 55 -9.47 -0.33 4.41
C SER A 55 -8.64 -0.11 5.69
N GLU A 56 -8.14 -1.20 6.29
CA GLU A 56 -7.16 -1.08 7.35
C GLU A 56 -5.92 -0.29 6.87
N PRO A 57 -5.30 0.52 7.74
CA PRO A 57 -4.06 1.22 7.40
C PRO A 57 -2.96 0.23 7.01
N GLY A 58 -2.41 0.41 5.82
CA GLY A 58 -1.23 -0.35 5.38
C GLY A 58 0.03 0.07 6.15
N LEU A 59 1.04 -0.80 6.13
CA LEU A 59 2.37 -0.52 6.64
C LEU A 59 3.33 -0.29 5.46
N ASN A 60 3.99 0.87 5.42
CA ASN A 60 5.01 1.16 4.41
C ASN A 60 6.37 0.69 4.92
N LEU A 61 6.88 -0.38 4.32
CA LEU A 61 8.22 -0.88 4.50
C LEU A 61 9.14 -0.36 3.41
N TYR A 62 10.43 -0.25 3.71
CA TYR A 62 11.45 0.16 2.77
C TYR A 62 12.62 -0.81 2.83
N LEU A 63 12.99 -1.40 1.69
CA LEU A 63 14.20 -2.23 1.60
C LEU A 63 15.42 -1.33 1.46
N VAL A 64 16.10 -1.07 2.57
CA VAL A 64 17.23 -0.12 2.62
C VAL A 64 18.54 -0.86 2.47
N LEU A 65 19.39 -0.37 1.58
CA LEU A 65 20.76 -0.84 1.43
C LEU A 65 21.67 -0.09 2.40
N ASN A 66 22.47 -0.83 3.16
CA ASN A 66 23.53 -0.24 3.97
C ASN A 66 24.79 0.01 3.11
N ASP A 67 25.80 0.63 3.71
CA ASP A 67 27.06 0.96 3.01
C ASP A 67 27.84 -0.29 2.57
N SER A 68 27.57 -1.46 3.16
CA SER A 68 28.15 -2.75 2.76
C SER A 68 27.32 -3.48 1.68
N GLY A 69 26.24 -2.87 1.17
CA GLY A 69 25.35 -3.45 0.16
C GLY A 69 24.35 -4.49 0.68
N THR A 70 24.28 -4.70 1.99
CA THR A 70 23.28 -5.57 2.63
C THR A 70 21.94 -4.85 2.70
N ALA A 71 20.88 -5.54 2.27
CA ALA A 71 19.52 -5.02 2.26
C ALA A 71 18.75 -5.46 3.50
N SER A 72 18.05 -4.55 4.17
CA SER A 72 17.11 -4.91 5.24
C SER A 72 15.89 -3.98 5.31
N PHE A 73 14.78 -4.50 5.81
CA PHE A 73 13.52 -3.77 5.90
C PHE A 73 13.46 -2.77 7.05
N HIS A 74 13.06 -1.54 6.71
CA HIS A 74 12.88 -0.42 7.63
C HIS A 74 11.50 0.22 7.49
N ILE A 75 11.08 0.93 8.53
CA ILE A 75 10.00 1.91 8.47
C ILE A 75 10.58 3.31 8.71
N TYR A 76 9.86 4.32 8.20
CA TYR A 76 10.13 5.70 8.58
C TYR A 76 9.13 6.15 9.63
N ASP A 77 9.62 6.44 10.82
CA ASP A 77 8.88 7.08 11.90
C ASP A 77 9.28 8.56 12.01
N ARG A 78 8.31 9.43 12.27
CA ARG A 78 8.55 10.89 12.30
C ARG A 78 9.40 11.33 13.48
N GLN A 79 9.42 10.59 14.59
CA GLN A 79 10.15 10.97 15.80
C GLN A 79 11.54 10.31 15.84
N SER A 80 11.60 9.03 15.50
CA SER A 80 12.80 8.20 15.59
C SER A 80 13.55 8.02 14.27
N GLY A 81 12.97 8.47 13.15
CA GLY A 81 13.57 8.36 11.82
C GLY A 81 13.46 6.95 11.25
N TRP A 82 14.53 6.45 10.63
CA TRP A 82 14.55 5.13 10.00
C TRP A 82 14.78 4.03 11.04
N VAL A 83 13.79 3.18 11.24
CA VAL A 83 13.81 2.10 12.23
C VAL A 83 13.78 0.74 11.53
N PRO A 84 14.72 -0.18 11.83
CA PRO A 84 14.68 -1.53 11.28
C PRO A 84 13.49 -2.31 11.85
N LEU A 85 12.74 -2.99 10.99
CA LEU A 85 11.54 -3.74 11.37
C LEU A 85 11.54 -5.20 10.85
N GLU A 86 12.56 -5.58 10.09
CA GLU A 86 12.68 -6.90 9.46
C GLU A 86 12.51 -8.06 10.45
N THR A 87 13.22 -8.01 11.58
CA THR A 87 13.16 -9.03 12.63
C THR A 87 11.82 -9.04 13.35
N PHE A 88 11.22 -7.87 13.58
CA PHE A 88 9.93 -7.76 14.28
C PHE A 88 8.78 -8.39 13.47
N LEU A 89 8.85 -8.28 12.14
CA LEU A 89 7.90 -8.90 11.22
C LEU A 89 8.29 -10.34 10.79
N ASP A 90 9.38 -10.89 11.31
CA ASP A 90 9.94 -12.19 10.90
C ASP A 90 9.97 -12.32 9.35
N ILE A 91 10.53 -11.31 8.69
CA ILE A 91 10.74 -11.33 7.24
C ILE A 91 12.01 -12.13 6.95
N GLN A 92 11.86 -13.24 6.22
CA GLN A 92 12.96 -14.09 5.81
C GLN A 92 13.26 -13.92 4.33
N HIS A 93 14.52 -13.63 3.99
CA HIS A 93 14.97 -13.59 2.61
C HIS A 93 15.09 -15.03 2.08
N GLN A 94 14.27 -15.37 1.10
CA GLN A 94 14.24 -16.69 0.48
C GLN A 94 14.68 -16.61 -0.98
N PRO A 95 15.89 -17.08 -1.35
CA PRO A 95 16.30 -17.11 -2.73
C PRO A 95 15.47 -18.14 -3.53
N LEU A 96 15.40 -17.92 -4.85
CA LEU A 96 14.83 -18.92 -5.75
C LEU A 96 15.83 -20.05 -5.98
N SER A 97 15.32 -21.27 -6.18
CA SER A 97 16.14 -22.35 -6.72
C SER A 97 16.61 -21.99 -8.13
N GLN A 98 17.77 -22.53 -8.53
CA GLN A 98 18.35 -22.25 -9.85
C GLN A 98 17.36 -22.54 -11.00
N GLU A 99 16.68 -23.69 -10.96
CA GLU A 99 15.66 -24.08 -11.95
C GLU A 99 14.53 -23.03 -12.07
N ARG A 100 14.07 -22.48 -10.93
CA ARG A 100 13.02 -21.44 -10.93
C ARG A 100 13.57 -20.10 -11.43
N ALA A 101 14.80 -19.77 -11.09
CA ALA A 101 15.46 -18.54 -11.55
C ALA A 101 15.70 -18.54 -13.07
N GLU A 102 15.94 -19.70 -13.69
CA GLU A 102 16.11 -19.85 -15.14
C GLU A 102 14.82 -19.59 -15.94
N ARG A 103 13.65 -19.75 -15.30
CA ARG A 103 12.34 -19.49 -15.91
C ARG A 103 11.92 -18.02 -15.88
N LEU A 104 12.68 -17.16 -15.21
CA LEU A 104 12.37 -15.73 -15.16
C LEU A 104 12.66 -15.08 -16.50
N TRP A 105 11.68 -14.38 -17.05
CA TRP A 105 11.88 -13.54 -18.23
C TRP A 105 12.86 -12.40 -17.93
N LEU A 106 12.67 -11.75 -16.77
CA LEU A 106 13.48 -10.62 -16.32
C LEU A 106 14.07 -10.95 -14.97
N LYS A 107 15.40 -10.85 -14.88
CA LYS A 107 16.16 -10.95 -13.62
C LYS A 107 16.49 -9.55 -13.15
N ARG A 108 15.91 -9.16 -12.01
CA ARG A 108 16.19 -7.89 -11.34
C ARG A 108 17.39 -8.05 -10.41
N ASP A 109 18.25 -7.07 -10.35
CA ASP A 109 19.20 -6.93 -9.25
C ASP A 109 18.91 -5.58 -8.58
N TYR A 110 18.21 -5.62 -7.45
CA TYR A 110 17.82 -4.40 -6.75
C TYR A 110 19.02 -3.55 -6.35
N GLY A 111 20.12 -4.17 -5.88
CA GLY A 111 21.33 -3.47 -5.48
C GLY A 111 21.93 -2.65 -6.63
N LEU A 112 22.11 -3.28 -7.79
CA LEU A 112 22.62 -2.63 -8.99
C LEU A 112 21.68 -1.52 -9.50
N LEU A 113 20.37 -1.73 -9.45
CA LEU A 113 19.39 -0.73 -9.88
C LEU A 113 19.41 0.50 -8.97
N VAL A 114 19.48 0.31 -7.65
CA VAL A 114 19.61 1.44 -6.72
C VAL A 114 20.93 2.16 -6.95
N ALA A 115 22.05 1.45 -7.09
CA ALA A 115 23.35 2.06 -7.35
C ALA A 115 23.34 2.94 -8.61
N LYS A 116 22.79 2.42 -9.71
CA LYS A 116 22.61 3.19 -10.96
C LYS A 116 21.75 4.43 -10.75
N GLN A 117 20.65 4.30 -10.00
CA GLN A 117 19.74 5.41 -9.77
C GLN A 117 20.36 6.46 -8.83
N SER A 118 21.18 6.02 -7.88
CA SER A 118 21.96 6.84 -6.95
C SER A 118 22.89 7.77 -7.70
N GLU A 119 23.63 7.24 -8.68
CA GLU A 119 24.52 8.00 -9.55
C GLU A 119 23.74 9.03 -10.36
N GLN A 120 22.63 8.63 -11.00
CA GLN A 120 21.79 9.53 -11.78
C GLN A 120 21.18 10.67 -10.96
N MET A 121 20.83 10.41 -9.70
CA MET A 121 20.24 11.39 -8.80
C MET A 121 21.28 12.20 -8.00
N GLY A 122 22.57 11.85 -8.06
CA GLY A 122 23.61 12.46 -7.22
C GLY A 122 23.36 12.25 -5.72
N MET A 123 22.74 11.13 -5.35
CA MET A 123 22.42 10.77 -3.97
C MET A 123 23.28 9.58 -3.52
N ASP A 124 23.34 9.31 -2.21
CA ASP A 124 23.93 8.07 -1.72
C ASP A 124 22.97 6.88 -1.89
N VAL A 125 23.51 5.66 -1.90
CA VAL A 125 22.77 4.41 -2.17
C VAL A 125 21.72 4.12 -1.09
N LYS A 126 22.04 4.37 0.18
CA LYS A 126 21.12 4.24 1.31
C LYS A 126 19.95 5.22 1.20
N ARG A 127 20.21 6.49 0.90
CA ARG A 127 19.16 7.50 0.72
C ARG A 127 18.31 7.23 -0.53
N THR A 128 18.92 6.69 -1.58
CA THR A 128 18.21 6.28 -2.79
C THR A 128 17.30 5.08 -2.53
N SER A 129 17.78 4.05 -1.83
CA SER A 129 16.96 2.88 -1.44
C SER A 129 15.86 3.24 -0.44
N GLN A 130 16.12 4.15 0.50
CA GLN A 130 15.07 4.73 1.37
C GLN A 130 13.94 5.39 0.59
N ARG A 131 14.21 5.94 -0.60
CA ARG A 131 13.21 6.63 -1.43
C ARG A 131 12.50 5.70 -2.40
N LEU A 132 13.20 4.70 -2.94
CA LEU A 132 12.70 3.88 -4.06
C LEU A 132 12.40 2.43 -3.68
N GLY A 133 12.79 2.01 -2.47
CA GLY A 133 12.62 0.66 -1.95
C GLY A 133 11.29 0.42 -1.25
N GLU A 134 10.27 1.25 -1.47
CA GLU A 134 9.00 1.17 -0.76
C GLU A 134 8.17 -0.05 -1.17
N ILE A 135 7.61 -0.74 -0.17
CA ILE A 135 6.66 -1.83 -0.30
C ILE A 135 5.54 -1.60 0.72
N ASN A 136 4.28 -1.63 0.28
CA ASN A 136 3.13 -1.49 1.17
C ASN A 136 2.56 -2.86 1.55
N LEU A 137 2.41 -3.11 2.84
CA LEU A 137 1.78 -4.30 3.40
C LEU A 137 0.37 -3.99 3.91
N SER A 138 -0.62 -4.68 3.36
CA SER A 138 -1.96 -4.77 3.93
C SER A 138 -1.98 -5.89 4.98
N HIS A 139 -2.68 -5.70 6.12
CA HIS A 139 -2.82 -6.70 7.19
C HIS A 139 -1.49 -7.17 7.83
N HIS A 140 -0.75 -6.22 8.42
CA HIS A 140 0.50 -6.48 9.14
C HIS A 140 0.31 -6.88 10.62
N ARG A 141 -0.90 -6.71 11.14
CA ARG A 141 -1.29 -7.12 12.49
C ARG A 141 -1.64 -8.63 12.43
N ASP A 142 -1.52 -9.36 13.53
CA ASP A 142 -1.79 -10.81 13.68
C ASP A 142 -0.58 -11.77 13.72
N GLY A 143 0.62 -11.32 14.10
CA GLY A 143 1.77 -12.22 14.25
C GLY A 143 2.19 -12.89 12.94
N ASN A 144 1.90 -12.23 11.82
CA ASN A 144 2.21 -12.69 10.48
C ASN A 144 3.73 -12.77 10.28
N ARG A 145 4.17 -13.86 9.65
CA ARG A 145 5.55 -14.04 9.19
C ARG A 145 5.60 -13.83 7.69
N TYR A 146 6.74 -13.40 7.16
CA TYR A 146 6.83 -13.07 5.74
C TYR A 146 8.08 -13.67 5.09
N ARG A 147 7.99 -13.86 3.79
CA ARG A 147 9.12 -14.28 2.95
C ARG A 147 9.32 -13.26 1.85
N TYR A 148 10.53 -12.77 1.74
CA TYR A 148 10.95 -11.84 0.71
C TYR A 148 11.80 -12.54 -0.34
N ASN A 149 11.56 -12.23 -1.60
CA ASN A 149 12.45 -12.56 -2.70
C ASN A 149 12.55 -11.37 -3.65
N ASP A 150 13.76 -11.05 -4.11
CA ASP A 150 13.98 -9.86 -4.97
C ASP A 150 13.24 -9.90 -6.32
N GLN A 151 12.88 -11.10 -6.79
CA GLN A 151 12.15 -11.30 -8.06
C GLN A 151 10.64 -11.35 -7.87
N LEU A 152 10.17 -11.86 -6.72
CA LEU A 152 8.74 -12.15 -6.47
C LEU A 152 8.09 -11.21 -5.46
N GLY A 153 8.87 -10.37 -4.78
CA GLY A 153 8.40 -9.47 -3.75
C GLY A 153 8.21 -10.15 -2.39
N LEU A 154 7.29 -9.61 -1.61
CA LEU A 154 7.04 -10.00 -0.23
C LEU A 154 5.69 -10.72 -0.11
N VAL A 155 5.70 -11.92 0.46
CA VAL A 155 4.48 -12.73 0.67
C VAL A 155 4.34 -13.12 2.13
N LYS A 156 3.10 -13.22 2.61
CA LYS A 156 2.80 -13.80 3.93
C LYS A 156 3.16 -15.29 3.89
N ALA A 157 3.96 -15.75 4.85
CA ALA A 157 4.24 -17.16 5.02
C ALA A 157 3.00 -17.85 5.59
N SER A 158 2.47 -18.85 4.89
CA SER A 158 1.47 -19.76 5.44
C SER A 158 2.10 -20.59 6.55
N ASN A 159 1.35 -20.83 7.64
CA ASN A 159 1.76 -21.79 8.67
C ASN A 159 1.79 -23.24 8.16
N ASP A 160 1.22 -23.53 6.98
CA ASP A 160 1.34 -24.83 6.34
C ASP A 160 2.67 -24.93 5.59
N GLN A 161 3.66 -25.43 6.31
CA GLN A 161 4.72 -26.25 5.72
C GLN A 161 4.12 -27.62 5.41
N TRP A 162 3.92 -27.93 4.13
CA TRP A 162 3.86 -29.31 3.69
C TRP A 162 5.21 -29.96 4.01
N VAL A 163 5.18 -30.97 4.88
CA VAL A 163 6.15 -32.08 4.92
C VAL A 163 6.09 -32.81 3.58
#